data_AF-A0A2D6D1J4-F1
#
_entry.id   AF-A0A2D6D1J4-F1
#
_cell.length_a   1.000
_cell.length_b   1.000
_cell.length_c   1.000
_cell.angle_alpha   90.00
_cell.angle_beta   90.00
_cell.angle_gamma   90.00
#
_symmetry.space_group_name_H-M   'P 1'
#
loop_
_entity.id
_entity.type
_entity.pdbx_description
1 polymer ?
#
loop_
_entity_poly.entity_id
_entity_poly.type
_entity_poly.pdbx_seq_one_letter_code
_entity_poly.pdbx_strand_id
1 'polypeptide(L)'
;MEEPDGQIEHGALVEGGEQRFEDFMRVRGVAGMSRCLHEYVVGELDYVAPGNCGLGRTTAYIPRFGGYFRTYMTCLSDEDWTDLYLSLLDLTLAGYFGYLVSGSTPVEASKFDDVDKLFQAWVPAIYSTALVDFREDMLEVMRISAGWASPRYGELLEKHGMKGGGLFKGDKTSVIAVHYGVAGFWLSVLEDRGSA
;
A
#
# COMPACT_ATOMS: atom_id res chain seq x y z
N MET A 1 -27.98 -25.90 -14.61
CA MET A 1 -27.13 -24.71 -14.44
C MET A 1 -26.49 -24.92 -13.09
N GLU A 2 -25.36 -25.60 -13.10
CA GLU A 2 -24.60 -25.92 -11.89
C GLU A 2 -23.73 -24.70 -11.57
N GLU A 3 -23.85 -24.18 -10.36
CA GLU A 3 -22.91 -23.20 -9.83
C GLU A 3 -21.54 -23.88 -9.70
N PRO A 4 -20.43 -23.26 -10.13
CA PRO A 4 -19.13 -23.79 -9.82
C PRO A 4 -18.88 -23.57 -8.33
N ASP A 5 -18.94 -24.68 -7.59
CA ASP A 5 -18.55 -24.85 -6.19
C ASP A 5 -17.04 -24.62 -6.07
N GLY A 6 -16.63 -23.35 -6.16
CA GLY A 6 -15.27 -22.89 -6.01
C GLY A 6 -14.94 -22.71 -4.54
N GLN A 7 -14.87 -23.81 -3.78
CA GLN A 7 -14.17 -23.79 -2.50
C GLN A 7 -12.71 -23.43 -2.79
N ILE A 8 -12.35 -22.17 -2.55
CA ILE A 8 -10.95 -21.76 -2.45
C ILE A 8 -10.41 -22.52 -1.24
N GLU A 9 -9.55 -23.52 -1.49
CA GLU A 9 -8.83 -24.22 -0.42
C GLU A 9 -8.03 -23.17 0.38
N HIS A 10 -8.55 -22.84 1.57
CA HIS A 10 -7.95 -21.93 2.54
C HIS A 10 -6.67 -22.49 3.21
N GLY A 11 -5.91 -23.35 2.53
CA GLY A 11 -4.90 -24.22 3.15
C GLY A 11 -3.48 -24.11 2.58
N ALA A 12 -3.23 -23.38 1.49
CA ALA A 12 -1.88 -23.16 1.00
C ALA A 12 -1.31 -21.84 1.56
N LEU A 13 -1.27 -21.71 2.89
CA LEU A 13 -0.38 -20.74 3.52
C LEU A 13 1.04 -21.06 3.03
N VAL A 14 1.71 -20.05 2.49
CA VAL A 14 3.05 -20.16 1.89
C VAL A 14 3.96 -20.93 2.85
N GLU A 15 4.29 -22.19 2.52
CA GLU A 15 5.25 -22.97 3.31
C GLU A 15 6.53 -22.16 3.46
N GLY A 16 6.93 -21.89 4.71
CA GLY A 16 8.11 -21.09 5.03
C GLY A 16 7.89 -19.57 5.17
N GLY A 17 6.66 -19.05 5.08
CA GLY A 17 6.37 -17.62 5.28
C GLY A 17 6.86 -17.06 6.63
N GLU A 18 6.67 -17.83 7.71
CA GLU A 18 7.18 -17.47 9.06
C GLU A 18 8.72 -17.36 9.06
N GLN A 19 9.41 -18.35 8.49
CA GLN A 19 10.87 -18.34 8.41
C GLN A 19 11.39 -17.16 7.59
N ARG A 20 10.70 -16.80 6.51
CA ARG A 20 11.05 -15.61 5.70
C ARG A 20 10.86 -14.31 6.48
N PHE A 21 9.80 -14.21 7.28
CA PHE A 21 9.60 -13.05 8.14
C PHE A 21 10.70 -12.94 9.22
N GLU A 22 11.08 -14.06 9.83
CA GLU A 22 12.21 -14.10 10.77
C GLU A 22 13.53 -13.68 10.10
N ASP A 23 13.79 -14.19 8.89
CA ASP A 23 14.99 -13.83 8.12
C ASP A 23 15.00 -12.34 7.78
N PHE A 24 13.85 -11.76 7.43
CA PHE A 24 13.70 -10.31 7.25
C PHE A 24 14.04 -9.53 8.51
N MET A 25 13.48 -9.92 9.66
CA MET A 25 13.75 -9.26 10.93
C MET A 25 15.23 -9.30 11.28
N ARG A 26 15.93 -10.39 10.94
CA ARG A 26 17.36 -10.57 11.20
C ARG A 26 18.26 -9.81 10.23
N VAL A 27 17.95 -9.82 8.93
CA VAL A 27 18.89 -9.42 7.87
C VAL A 27 18.61 -8.01 7.36
N ARG A 28 17.35 -7.62 7.23
CA ARG A 28 16.94 -6.31 6.68
C ARG A 28 16.48 -5.36 7.77
N GLY A 29 15.77 -5.89 8.77
CA GLY A 29 15.17 -5.10 9.84
C GLY A 29 14.05 -4.18 9.36
N VAL A 30 13.46 -3.42 10.29
CA VAL A 30 12.26 -2.60 10.00
C VAL A 30 12.54 -1.12 9.76
N ALA A 31 13.72 -0.62 10.14
CA ALA A 31 13.97 0.82 10.21
C ALA A 31 13.82 1.55 8.86
N GLY A 32 14.39 0.99 7.79
CA GLY A 32 14.31 1.56 6.44
C GLY A 32 12.88 1.58 5.93
N MET A 33 12.23 0.42 5.95
CA MET A 33 10.82 0.24 5.59
C MET A 33 9.91 1.20 6.39
N SER A 34 10.00 1.21 7.72
CA SER A 34 9.16 2.06 8.57
C SER A 34 9.32 3.54 8.27
N ARG A 35 10.54 4.00 8.00
CA ARG A 35 10.77 5.40 7.62
C ARG A 35 10.13 5.74 6.28
N CYS A 36 10.34 4.92 5.25
CA CYS A 36 9.73 5.13 3.93
C CYS A 36 8.20 5.16 4.02
N LEU A 37 7.60 4.19 4.71
CA LEU A 37 6.15 4.12 4.90
C LEU A 37 5.59 5.33 5.64
N HIS A 38 6.27 5.76 6.72
CA HIS A 38 5.86 6.96 7.46
C HIS A 38 5.88 8.21 6.57
N GLU A 39 6.99 8.48 5.89
CA GLU A 39 7.13 9.65 5.02
C GLU A 39 6.10 9.64 3.88
N TYR A 40 5.82 8.46 3.30
CA TYR A 40 4.82 8.29 2.27
C TYR A 40 3.40 8.56 2.77
N VAL A 41 2.97 7.91 3.86
CA VAL A 41 1.60 8.08 4.38
C VAL A 41 1.36 9.52 4.85
N VAL A 42 2.35 10.16 5.49
CA VAL A 42 2.25 11.58 5.86
C VAL A 42 2.07 12.45 4.61
N GLY A 43 2.85 12.21 3.55
CA GLY A 43 2.72 12.95 2.29
C GLY A 43 1.39 12.71 1.56
N GLU A 44 0.82 11.51 1.71
CA GLU A 44 -0.48 11.12 1.14
C GLU A 44 -1.67 11.75 1.88
N LEU A 45 -1.54 11.94 3.19
CA LEU A 45 -2.55 12.58 4.05
C LEU A 45 -2.44 14.11 4.10
N ASP A 46 -1.43 14.70 3.48
CA ASP A 46 -1.30 16.14 3.41
C ASP A 46 -2.37 16.76 2.49
N TYR A 47 -3.41 17.28 3.15
CA TYR A 47 -4.55 17.93 2.51
C TYR A 47 -4.44 19.47 2.49
N VAL A 48 -3.37 20.03 3.07
CA VAL A 48 -3.15 21.47 3.23
C VAL A 48 -2.10 21.97 2.24
N ALA A 49 -1.08 21.18 1.92
CA ALA A 49 -0.01 21.62 1.04
C ALA A 49 -0.46 21.76 -0.42
N PRO A 50 -0.09 22.85 -1.11
CA PRO A 50 -0.21 22.97 -2.55
C PRO A 50 0.78 22.01 -3.24
N GLY A 51 0.44 20.73 -3.33
CA GLY A 51 1.06 19.72 -4.22
C GLY A 51 2.56 19.41 -4.07
N ASN A 52 3.31 20.10 -3.20
CA ASN A 52 4.77 20.21 -3.35
C ASN A 52 5.60 19.69 -2.16
N CYS A 53 5.11 18.71 -1.39
CA CYS A 53 5.92 18.02 -0.37
C CYS A 53 6.86 16.97 -0.98
N GLY A 54 7.54 17.29 -2.09
CA GLY A 54 8.53 16.40 -2.73
C GLY A 54 7.95 15.21 -3.51
N LEU A 55 6.75 14.72 -3.18
CA LEU A 55 6.10 13.58 -3.86
C LEU A 55 5.38 13.96 -5.19
N GLY A 56 5.84 14.99 -5.90
CA GLY A 56 5.13 15.67 -7.00
C GLY A 56 4.29 14.74 -7.90
N ARG A 57 3.07 15.16 -8.31
CA ARG A 57 2.18 14.34 -9.15
C ARG A 57 2.83 14.11 -10.51
N THR A 58 3.49 12.96 -10.68
CA THR A 58 4.08 12.54 -11.96
C THR A 58 3.01 12.02 -12.91
N THR A 59 1.88 11.50 -12.39
CA THR A 59 0.76 11.01 -13.21
C THR A 59 -0.61 11.43 -12.66
N ALA A 60 -1.60 11.55 -13.56
CA ALA A 60 -2.99 11.84 -13.20
C ALA A 60 -3.74 10.62 -12.63
N TYR A 61 -3.15 9.43 -12.73
CA TYR A 61 -3.81 8.14 -12.50
C TYR A 61 -3.64 7.61 -11.09
N ILE A 62 -2.64 8.07 -10.36
CA ILE A 62 -2.37 7.61 -9.01
C ILE A 62 -3.03 8.55 -8.01
N PRO A 63 -3.97 8.04 -7.20
CA PRO A 63 -4.72 8.87 -6.30
C PRO A 63 -3.90 9.23 -5.07
N ARG A 64 -3.93 10.51 -4.67
CA ARG A 64 -3.51 10.92 -3.33
C ARG A 64 -4.70 10.89 -2.40
N PHE A 65 -4.59 10.25 -1.23
CA PHE A 65 -5.71 10.18 -0.28
C PHE A 65 -6.25 11.57 0.05
N GLY A 66 -5.38 12.47 0.49
CA GLY A 66 -5.71 13.85 0.86
C GLY A 66 -6.31 14.66 -0.28
N GLY A 67 -6.01 14.33 -1.53
CA GLY A 67 -6.60 14.99 -2.69
C GLY A 67 -8.03 14.52 -2.99
N TYR A 68 -8.30 13.22 -2.84
CA TYR A 68 -9.62 12.63 -3.10
C TYR A 68 -10.59 12.82 -1.94
N PHE A 69 -10.07 12.84 -0.71
CA PHE A 69 -10.89 12.87 0.51
C PHE A 69 -10.76 14.17 1.31
N ARG A 70 -10.18 15.22 0.71
CA ARG A 70 -9.90 16.52 1.37
C ARG A 70 -11.04 17.02 2.25
N THR A 71 -12.25 17.08 1.70
CA THR A 71 -13.43 17.63 2.38
C THR A 71 -13.88 16.77 3.56
N TYR A 72 -13.63 15.46 3.51
CA TYR A 72 -13.96 14.55 4.60
C TYR A 72 -12.92 14.65 5.72
N MET A 73 -11.64 14.76 5.36
CA MET A 73 -10.53 14.82 6.31
C MET A 73 -10.56 16.04 7.23
N THR A 74 -11.15 17.16 6.80
CA THR A 74 -11.28 18.36 7.65
C THR A 74 -12.22 18.18 8.84
N CYS A 75 -13.01 17.11 8.86
CA CYS A 75 -14.02 16.85 9.87
C CYS A 75 -13.70 15.64 10.77
N LEU A 76 -12.55 15.00 10.59
CA LEU A 76 -12.15 13.85 11.39
C LEU A 76 -11.73 14.29 12.80
N SER A 77 -12.05 13.47 13.80
CA SER A 77 -11.47 13.59 15.14
C SER A 77 -9.99 13.15 15.14
N ASP A 78 -9.24 13.49 16.18
CA ASP A 78 -7.84 13.04 16.32
C ASP A 78 -7.71 11.50 16.33
N GLU A 79 -8.69 10.82 16.91
CA GLU A 79 -8.80 9.35 16.92
C GLU A 79 -9.01 8.81 15.50
N ASP A 80 -10.00 9.35 14.78
CA ASP A 80 -10.30 8.94 13.40
C ASP A 80 -9.13 9.26 12.46
N TRP A 81 -8.39 10.34 12.72
CA TRP A 81 -7.18 10.69 11.98
C TRP A 81 -6.06 9.67 12.23
N THR A 82 -5.89 9.25 13.47
CA THR A 82 -4.93 8.21 13.86
C THR A 82 -5.29 6.87 13.20
N ASP A 83 -6.57 6.49 13.24
CA ASP A 83 -7.08 5.27 12.61
C ASP A 83 -6.88 5.29 11.10
N LEU A 84 -7.12 6.43 10.44
CA LEU A 84 -6.84 6.60 9.03
C LEU A 84 -5.36 6.39 8.71
N TYR A 85 -4.48 7.04 9.48
CA TYR A 85 -3.03 6.94 9.32
C TYR A 85 -2.55 5.49 9.46
N LEU A 86 -2.98 4.80 10.53
CA LEU A 86 -2.64 3.39 10.77
C LEU A 86 -3.19 2.49 9.66
N SER A 87 -4.42 2.76 9.20
CA SER A 87 -5.02 2.00 8.11
C SER A 87 -4.23 2.10 6.81
N LEU A 88 -3.77 3.29 6.43
CA LEU A 88 -2.94 3.46 5.23
C LEU A 88 -1.56 2.79 5.38
N LEU A 89 -0.98 2.80 6.58
CA LEU A 89 0.23 2.04 6.87
C LEU A 89 -0.02 0.53 6.71
N ASP A 90 -1.08 -0.01 7.30
CA ASP A 90 -1.42 -1.43 7.24
C ASP A 90 -1.65 -1.89 5.80
N LEU A 91 -2.36 -1.10 4.99
CA LEU A 91 -2.53 -1.35 3.56
C LEU A 91 -1.20 -1.42 2.81
N THR A 92 -0.28 -0.50 3.13
CA THR A 92 1.05 -0.46 2.52
C THR A 92 1.92 -1.65 2.99
N LEU A 93 1.88 -1.98 4.28
CA LEU A 93 2.58 -3.14 4.85
C LEU A 93 2.08 -4.45 4.27
N ALA A 94 0.78 -4.58 4.03
CA ALA A 94 0.20 -5.77 3.43
C ALA A 94 0.80 -6.06 2.05
N GLY A 95 0.99 -5.02 1.22
CA GLY A 95 1.67 -5.15 -0.06
C GLY A 95 3.16 -5.50 0.07
N TYR A 96 3.85 -4.85 1.01
CA TYR A 96 5.26 -5.09 1.28
C TYR A 96 5.54 -6.53 1.70
N PHE A 97 4.77 -7.02 2.68
CA PHE A 97 4.90 -8.38 3.17
C PHE A 97 4.35 -9.39 2.18
N GLY A 98 3.32 -9.05 1.41
CA GLY A 98 2.82 -9.88 0.31
C GLY A 98 3.92 -10.31 -0.65
N TYR A 99 4.79 -9.39 -1.08
CA TYR A 99 5.98 -9.75 -1.87
C TYR A 99 7.00 -10.54 -1.06
N LEU A 100 7.34 -10.05 0.15
CA LEU A 100 8.39 -10.65 0.97
C LEU A 100 8.13 -12.13 1.25
N VAL A 101 6.92 -12.48 1.69
CA VAL A 101 6.57 -13.84 2.13
C VAL A 101 6.31 -14.77 0.95
N SER A 102 5.84 -14.25 -0.19
CA SER A 102 5.57 -15.06 -1.40
C SER A 102 6.80 -15.31 -2.28
N GLY A 103 7.90 -14.59 -2.05
CA GLY A 103 9.13 -14.74 -2.81
C GLY A 103 9.77 -16.12 -2.66
N SER A 104 10.39 -16.61 -3.73
CA SER A 104 11.18 -17.85 -3.73
C SER A 104 12.69 -17.61 -3.51
N THR A 105 13.14 -16.36 -3.56
CA THR A 105 14.54 -15.96 -3.33
C THR A 105 14.84 -15.81 -1.84
N PRO A 106 16.05 -16.15 -1.37
CA PRO A 106 16.45 -15.88 0.02
C PRO A 106 16.28 -14.42 0.40
N VAL A 107 15.89 -14.14 1.64
CA VAL A 107 15.79 -12.77 2.13
C VAL A 107 17.19 -12.21 2.36
N GLU A 108 17.56 -11.24 1.53
CA GLU A 108 18.83 -10.53 1.63
C GLU A 108 18.69 -9.14 2.25
N ALA A 109 19.83 -8.59 2.67
CA ALA A 109 19.92 -7.19 3.10
C ALA A 109 19.50 -6.28 1.95
N SER A 110 18.93 -5.12 2.30
CA SER A 110 18.50 -4.13 1.32
C SER A 110 19.65 -3.76 0.38
N LYS A 111 19.37 -3.67 -0.93
CA LYS A 111 20.34 -3.17 -1.93
C LYS A 111 20.63 -1.68 -1.76
N PHE A 112 19.88 -0.99 -0.91
CA PHE A 112 20.09 0.41 -0.56
C PHE A 112 20.76 0.51 0.81
N ASP A 113 21.92 1.17 0.84
CA ASP A 113 22.67 1.50 2.06
C ASP A 113 22.13 2.75 2.78
N ASP A 114 21.33 3.53 2.07
CA ASP A 114 20.80 4.82 2.46
C ASP A 114 19.29 4.85 2.20
N VAL A 115 18.53 5.01 3.28
CA VAL A 115 17.06 5.05 3.25
C VAL A 115 16.53 6.25 2.46
N ASP A 116 17.27 7.36 2.39
CA ASP A 116 16.87 8.51 1.58
C ASP A 116 16.95 8.14 0.10
N LYS A 117 17.99 7.43 -0.33
CA LYS A 117 18.10 6.92 -1.70
C LYS A 117 17.02 5.90 -2.02
N LEU A 118 16.70 5.02 -1.07
CA LEU A 118 15.58 4.08 -1.21
C LEU A 118 14.27 4.83 -1.44
N PHE A 119 13.96 5.82 -0.61
CA PHE A 119 12.75 6.62 -0.73
C PHE A 119 12.68 7.37 -2.07
N GLN A 120 13.78 8.00 -2.49
CA GLN A 120 13.85 8.71 -3.78
C GLN A 120 13.74 7.79 -5.00
N ALA A 121 14.19 6.54 -4.91
CA ALA A 121 14.00 5.54 -5.97
C ALA A 121 12.59 4.94 -5.97
N TRP A 122 12.01 4.76 -4.77
CA TRP A 122 10.70 4.14 -4.57
C TRP A 122 9.55 5.02 -5.04
N VAL A 123 9.54 6.29 -4.68
CA VAL A 123 8.46 7.21 -5.03
C VAL A 123 8.17 7.24 -6.54
N PRO A 124 9.16 7.39 -7.44
CA PRO A 124 8.94 7.29 -8.88
C PRO A 124 8.45 5.92 -9.35
N ALA A 125 8.87 4.81 -8.72
CA ALA A 125 8.41 3.46 -9.08
C ALA A 125 6.91 3.30 -8.81
N ILE A 126 6.42 3.79 -7.66
CA ILE A 126 4.98 3.87 -7.40
C ILE A 126 4.31 4.70 -8.50
N TYR A 127 4.82 5.92 -8.74
CA TYR A 127 4.12 6.89 -9.59
C TYR A 127 4.16 6.60 -11.10
N SER A 128 5.12 5.80 -11.55
CA SER A 128 5.24 5.37 -12.94
C SER A 128 4.45 4.10 -13.25
N THR A 129 3.94 3.40 -12.23
CA THR A 129 3.21 2.16 -12.43
C THR A 129 1.73 2.42 -12.66
N ALA A 130 1.19 1.96 -13.79
CA ALA A 130 -0.24 1.92 -14.00
C ALA A 130 -0.80 0.60 -13.47
N LEU A 131 -2.00 0.60 -12.86
CA LEU A 131 -2.60 -0.66 -12.41
C LEU A 131 -2.82 -1.66 -13.55
N VAL A 132 -3.00 -1.18 -14.78
CA VAL A 132 -3.12 -2.02 -15.97
C VAL A 132 -1.84 -2.83 -16.27
N ASP A 133 -0.71 -2.46 -15.68
CA ASP A 133 0.57 -3.16 -15.83
C ASP A 133 0.66 -4.38 -14.90
N PHE A 134 -0.25 -4.50 -13.92
CA PHE A 134 -0.35 -5.67 -13.07
C PHE A 134 -1.31 -6.72 -13.65
N ARG A 135 -0.99 -7.98 -13.42
CA ARG A 135 -1.93 -9.09 -13.67
C ARG A 135 -3.09 -8.99 -12.66
N GLU A 136 -4.31 -9.31 -13.10
CA GLU A 136 -5.52 -9.19 -12.26
C GLU A 136 -5.44 -10.09 -11.00
N ASP A 137 -4.75 -11.24 -11.07
CA ASP A 137 -4.52 -12.10 -9.91
C ASP A 137 -3.68 -11.41 -8.82
N MET A 138 -2.67 -10.63 -9.21
CA MET A 138 -1.88 -9.84 -8.26
C MET A 138 -2.68 -8.69 -7.66
N LEU A 139 -3.49 -8.02 -8.47
CA LEU A 139 -4.39 -6.96 -7.98
C LEU A 139 -5.42 -7.54 -7.01
N GLU A 140 -5.94 -8.73 -7.29
CA GLU A 140 -6.89 -9.41 -6.41
C GLU A 140 -6.23 -9.83 -5.09
N VAL A 141 -5.01 -10.36 -5.12
CA VAL A 141 -4.23 -10.63 -3.89
C VAL A 141 -4.01 -9.35 -3.09
N MET A 142 -3.69 -8.23 -3.74
CA MET A 142 -3.55 -6.93 -3.07
C MET A 142 -4.88 -6.43 -2.50
N ARG A 143 -6.01 -6.61 -3.21
CA ARG A 143 -7.35 -6.27 -2.72
C ARG A 143 -7.74 -7.11 -1.51
N ILE A 144 -7.54 -8.42 -1.58
CA ILE A 144 -7.82 -9.34 -0.47
C ILE A 144 -6.94 -8.97 0.71
N SER A 145 -5.64 -8.79 0.49
CA SER A 145 -4.69 -8.42 1.54
C SER A 145 -5.04 -7.06 2.14
N ALA A 146 -5.49 -6.09 1.34
CA ALA A 146 -5.98 -4.79 1.81
C ALA A 146 -7.26 -4.91 2.65
N GLY A 147 -8.24 -5.70 2.20
CA GLY A 147 -9.50 -5.91 2.91
C GLY A 147 -9.32 -6.65 4.23
N TRP A 148 -8.36 -7.57 4.31
CA TRP A 148 -8.02 -8.31 5.53
C TRP A 148 -7.10 -7.52 6.47
N ALA A 149 -6.15 -6.75 5.92
CA ALA A 149 -5.17 -6.01 6.70
C ALA A 149 -5.77 -4.79 7.41
N SER A 150 -6.86 -4.23 6.90
CA SER A 150 -7.51 -3.10 7.57
C SER A 150 -9.03 -3.07 7.42
N PRO A 151 -9.77 -3.91 8.19
CA PRO A 151 -11.21 -3.74 8.37
C PRO A 151 -11.56 -2.32 8.85
N ARG A 152 -10.66 -1.74 9.66
CA ARG A 152 -10.73 -0.36 10.16
C ARG A 152 -10.79 0.67 9.03
N TYR A 153 -10.06 0.46 7.93
CA TYR A 153 -10.12 1.34 6.77
C TYR A 153 -11.56 1.41 6.21
N GLY A 154 -12.17 0.25 5.98
CA GLY A 154 -13.54 0.17 5.45
C GLY A 154 -14.56 0.78 6.41
N GLU A 155 -14.48 0.42 7.69
CA GLU A 155 -15.36 0.94 8.74
C GLU A 155 -15.27 2.47 8.89
N LEU A 156 -14.05 3.01 8.85
CA LEU A 156 -13.82 4.46 8.93
C LEU A 156 -14.43 5.19 7.74
N LEU A 157 -14.22 4.66 6.53
CA LEU A 157 -14.78 5.24 5.31
C LEU A 157 -16.31 5.22 5.33
N GLU A 158 -16.91 4.11 5.79
CA GLU A 158 -18.36 3.98 5.93
C GLU A 158 -18.91 4.95 6.97
N LYS A 159 -18.29 5.00 8.17
CA LYS A 159 -18.66 5.90 9.27
C LYS A 159 -18.78 7.35 8.83
N HIS A 160 -17.86 7.81 7.97
CA HIS A 160 -17.80 9.20 7.50
C HIS A 160 -18.40 9.40 6.10
N GLY A 161 -18.99 8.37 5.49
CA GLY A 161 -19.55 8.44 4.14
C GLY A 161 -18.52 8.83 3.07
N MET A 162 -17.26 8.46 3.29
CA MET A 162 -16.14 8.81 2.43
C MET A 162 -16.21 7.99 1.14
N LYS A 163 -16.33 8.68 0.00
CA LYS A 163 -16.28 8.06 -1.33
C LYS A 163 -15.22 8.73 -2.19
N GLY A 164 -14.36 7.92 -2.80
CA GLY A 164 -13.35 8.41 -3.71
C GLY A 164 -13.98 8.90 -5.01
N GLY A 165 -13.83 10.17 -5.36
CA GLY A 165 -14.35 10.74 -6.61
C GLY A 165 -15.28 11.91 -6.36
N GLY A 166 -15.57 12.68 -7.42
CA GLY A 166 -16.55 13.77 -7.35
C GLY A 166 -17.95 13.28 -7.70
N LEU A 167 -18.97 14.13 -7.52
CA LEU A 167 -20.38 13.86 -7.86
C LEU A 167 -20.64 13.27 -9.27
N PHE A 168 -19.68 13.38 -10.20
CA PHE A 168 -19.78 12.91 -11.59
C PHE A 168 -18.73 11.85 -11.96
N LYS A 169 -17.95 11.36 -10.99
CA LYS A 169 -16.96 10.28 -11.20
C LYS A 169 -17.37 9.13 -10.29
N GLY A 170 -17.40 7.91 -10.82
CA GLY A 170 -17.72 6.71 -10.03
C GLY A 170 -16.82 6.56 -8.82
N ASP A 171 -17.29 5.81 -7.82
CA ASP A 171 -16.58 5.57 -6.57
C ASP A 171 -15.25 4.84 -6.83
N LYS A 172 -14.15 5.49 -6.44
CA LYS A 172 -12.78 5.01 -6.62
C LYS A 172 -12.14 4.49 -5.33
N THR A 173 -12.90 4.39 -4.24
CA THR A 173 -12.36 4.05 -2.91
C THR A 173 -11.56 2.74 -2.91
N SER A 174 -12.06 1.71 -3.58
CA SER A 174 -11.37 0.42 -3.73
C SER A 174 -10.08 0.55 -4.56
N VAL A 175 -10.11 1.33 -5.64
CA VAL A 175 -8.93 1.61 -6.47
C VAL A 175 -7.86 2.33 -5.64
N ILE A 176 -8.26 3.32 -4.84
CA ILE A 176 -7.36 4.05 -3.95
C ILE A 176 -6.67 3.10 -2.97
N ALA A 177 -7.40 2.17 -2.37
CA ALA A 177 -6.84 1.18 -1.44
C ALA A 177 -5.77 0.28 -2.10
N VAL A 178 -6.01 -0.18 -3.33
CA VAL A 178 -5.08 -1.04 -4.07
C VAL A 178 -3.73 -0.35 -4.30
N HIS A 179 -3.72 0.95 -4.56
CA HIS A 179 -2.48 1.70 -4.78
C HIS A 179 -1.54 1.69 -3.55
N TYR A 180 -2.06 1.61 -2.33
CA TYR A 180 -1.23 1.48 -1.13
C TYR A 180 -0.57 0.09 -1.07
N GLY A 181 -1.30 -0.97 -1.43
CA GLY A 181 -0.71 -2.31 -1.60
C GLY A 181 0.38 -2.34 -2.67
N VAL A 182 0.14 -1.70 -3.82
CA VAL A 182 1.14 -1.54 -4.89
C VAL A 182 2.37 -0.78 -4.39
N ALA A 183 2.18 0.27 -3.59
CA ALA A 183 3.29 1.03 -3.01
C ALA A 183 4.17 0.13 -2.13
N GLY A 184 3.56 -0.65 -1.24
CA GLY A 184 4.26 -1.62 -0.41
C GLY A 184 5.04 -2.66 -1.22
N PHE A 185 4.39 -3.23 -2.23
CA PHE A 185 5.00 -4.21 -3.14
C PHE A 185 6.28 -3.66 -3.76
N TRP A 186 6.23 -2.45 -4.33
CA TRP A 186 7.39 -1.85 -4.98
C TRP A 186 8.53 -1.52 -4.03
N LEU A 187 8.24 -1.16 -2.78
CA LEU A 187 9.28 -0.95 -1.78
C LEU A 187 10.05 -2.25 -1.55
N SER A 188 9.32 -3.35 -1.37
CA SER A 188 9.90 -4.67 -1.14
C SER A 188 10.72 -5.15 -2.34
N VAL A 189 10.22 -4.92 -3.56
CA VAL A 189 10.94 -5.21 -4.83
C VAL A 189 12.23 -4.41 -4.94
N LEU A 190 12.21 -3.12 -4.64
CA LEU A 190 13.39 -2.26 -4.75
C LEU A 190 14.46 -2.63 -3.73
N GLU A 191 14.07 -2.89 -2.49
CA GLU A 191 15.02 -3.36 -1.49
C GLU A 191 15.66 -4.70 -1.86
N ASP A 192 14.93 -5.57 -2.55
CA ASP A 192 15.39 -6.88 -3.03
C ASP A 192 16.30 -6.77 -4.27
N ARG A 193 15.90 -5.97 -5.27
CA ARG A 193 16.53 -5.94 -6.61
C ARG A 193 17.45 -4.75 -6.85
N GLY A 194 17.33 -3.68 -6.08
CA GLY A 194 18.05 -2.41 -6.29
C GLY A 194 17.52 -1.57 -7.46
N SER A 195 16.52 -2.06 -8.19
CA SER A 195 15.86 -1.36 -9.30
C SER A 195 14.42 -1.83 -9.46
N ALA A 196 13.56 -0.92 -9.93
CA ALA A 196 12.17 -1.23 -10.30
C ALA A 196 12.13 -1.96 -11.65
#